data_AF-A0A8X7R8G6-F1
#
_entry.id   AF-A0A8X7R8G6-F1
#
_cell.length_a   1.000
_cell.length_b   1.000
_cell.length_c   1.000
_cell.angle_alpha   90.00
_cell.angle_beta   90.00
_cell.angle_gamma   90.00
#
_symmetry.space_group_name_H-M   'P 1'
#
loop_
_entity.id
_entity.type
_entity.pdbx_description
1 polymer ?
#
loop_
_entity_poly.entity_id
_entity_poly.type
_entity_poly.pdbx_seq_one_letter_code
_entity_poly.pdbx_strand_id
1 'polypeptide(L)'
;MVKEMGESSAAQNDADAGEEDDSPFEFRALEVFLEAICSFLAARTTELETAAYPALDELTSKISSRNLDRVRKLKSAMTRLTARVQKVRDELEQLLDDDDDMAELYLSRKLSSASSASSSPNCYLTSPNIGSKISRASRASLATARGDENDVEELEMLLEAYFMQIDSTLNRLTTLREYIDDTEDYINIQLDNHRNQLIQLELVLSSGTVCSAFYSLVAGIFGMNIPYTWNDNHGYMFKYVVILTGAICVILFTFIMSHARYKGLVGS
;
A
#
# COMPACT_ATOMS: atom_id res chain seq x y z
N MET A 1 -63.64 2.01 44.77
CA MET A 1 -63.47 3.41 44.37
C MET A 1 -63.20 3.41 42.87
N VAL A 2 -64.25 3.67 42.07
CA VAL A 2 -64.25 4.32 40.72
C VAL A 2 -63.30 3.70 39.65
N LYS A 3 -63.72 2.85 38.69
CA LYS A 3 -64.53 3.07 37.44
C LYS A 3 -64.00 4.27 36.64
N GLU A 4 -63.37 4.14 35.47
CA GLU A 4 -63.91 3.87 34.12
C GLU A 4 -62.78 3.35 33.19
N MET A 5 -62.93 2.43 32.23
CA MET A 5 -63.83 2.28 31.07
C MET A 5 -63.47 3.13 29.84
N GLY A 6 -63.41 2.47 28.68
CA GLY A 6 -63.43 3.05 27.32
C GLY A 6 -62.09 2.92 26.58
N GLU A 7 -61.89 1.89 25.73
CA GLU A 7 -62.22 1.86 24.27
C GLU A 7 -61.33 2.79 23.44
N SER A 8 -60.89 2.48 22.22
CA SER A 8 -61.00 1.35 21.30
C SER A 8 -60.12 1.72 20.10
N SER A 9 -59.62 0.71 19.39
CA SER A 9 -59.41 0.72 17.93
C SER A 9 -58.45 1.74 17.31
N ALA A 10 -57.30 1.22 16.86
CA ALA A 10 -56.83 1.22 15.46
C ALA A 10 -55.31 0.94 15.53
N ALA A 11 -54.81 -0.26 15.23
CA ALA A 11 -54.72 -0.81 13.88
C ALA A 11 -54.31 0.27 12.85
N GLN A 12 -53.20 0.95 13.11
CA GLN A 12 -52.42 1.58 12.06
C GLN A 12 -51.31 0.59 11.71
N ASN A 13 -51.61 -0.28 10.74
CA ASN A 13 -50.58 -0.85 9.90
C ASN A 13 -49.93 0.34 9.21
N ASP A 14 -48.80 0.81 9.74
CA ASP A 14 -47.83 1.46 8.88
C ASP A 14 -47.31 0.34 7.99
N ALA A 15 -47.99 0.21 6.85
CA ALA A 15 -47.43 -0.43 5.69
C ALA A 15 -46.09 0.28 5.46
N ASP A 16 -45.03 -0.41 5.86
CA ASP A 16 -43.76 -0.37 5.16
C ASP A 16 -44.09 -0.70 3.70
N ALA A 17 -44.52 0.35 2.98
CA ALA A 17 -44.37 0.41 1.57
C ALA A 17 -42.85 0.48 1.38
N GLY A 18 -42.22 -0.69 1.45
CA GLY A 18 -41.04 -0.92 0.64
C GLY A 18 -41.48 -0.54 -0.75
N GLU A 19 -41.11 0.67 -1.15
CA GLU A 19 -40.81 0.95 -2.55
C GLU A 19 -39.79 -0.14 -2.89
N GLU A 20 -40.28 -1.28 -3.37
CA GLU A 20 -39.50 -2.14 -4.23
C GLU A 20 -39.15 -1.21 -5.38
N ASP A 21 -37.99 -0.58 -5.25
CA ASP A 21 -37.27 0.10 -6.31
C ASP A 21 -37.23 -0.93 -7.44
N ASP A 22 -38.20 -0.84 -8.35
CA ASP A 22 -38.38 -1.75 -9.47
C ASP A 22 -37.34 -1.36 -10.54
N SER A 23 -36.09 -1.25 -10.07
CA SER A 23 -34.91 -1.02 -10.87
C SER A 23 -34.80 -2.17 -11.86
N PRO A 24 -34.49 -1.87 -13.14
CA PRO A 24 -34.34 -2.88 -14.17
C PRO A 24 -33.42 -4.02 -13.70
N PHE A 25 -33.70 -5.25 -14.14
CA PHE A 25 -32.95 -6.43 -13.69
C PHE A 25 -31.44 -6.29 -13.93
N GLU A 26 -31.04 -5.55 -14.98
CA GLU A 26 -29.66 -5.22 -15.29
C GLU A 26 -28.96 -4.40 -14.20
N PHE A 27 -29.63 -3.41 -13.61
CA PHE A 27 -29.08 -2.58 -12.53
C PHE A 27 -29.05 -3.31 -11.23
N ARG A 28 -30.07 -4.12 -10.95
CA ARG A 28 -30.04 -5.01 -9.79
C ARG A 28 -28.89 -6.02 -9.85
N ALA A 29 -28.63 -6.58 -11.03
CA ALA A 29 -27.51 -7.49 -11.23
C ALA A 29 -26.16 -6.78 -11.10
N LEU A 30 -26.04 -5.57 -11.66
CA LEU A 30 -24.84 -4.74 -11.59
C LEU A 30 -24.53 -4.29 -10.16
N GLU A 31 -25.53 -3.80 -9.42
CA GLU A 31 -25.44 -3.43 -8.01
C GLU A 31 -24.92 -4.60 -7.17
N VAL A 32 -25.54 -5.78 -7.27
CA VAL A 32 -25.11 -6.97 -6.51
C VAL A 32 -23.67 -7.37 -6.87
N PHE A 33 -23.28 -7.23 -8.14
CA PHE A 33 -21.93 -7.53 -8.59
C PHE A 33 -20.90 -6.52 -8.05
N LEU A 34 -21.18 -5.22 -8.15
CA LEU A 34 -20.32 -4.16 -7.64
C LEU A 34 -20.20 -4.21 -6.12
N GLU A 35 -21.30 -4.47 -5.41
CA GLU A 35 -21.31 -4.69 -3.96
C GLU A 35 -20.39 -5.86 -3.59
N ALA A 36 -20.47 -6.98 -4.30
CA ALA A 36 -19.61 -8.14 -4.07
C ALA A 36 -18.13 -7.82 -4.31
N ILE A 37 -17.81 -7.05 -5.35
CA ILE A 37 -16.42 -6.61 -5.63
C ILE A 37 -15.93 -5.66 -4.55
N CYS A 38 -16.70 -4.64 -4.20
CA CYS A 38 -16.31 -3.64 -3.21
C CYS A 38 -16.12 -4.29 -1.83
N SER A 39 -17.03 -5.18 -1.43
CA SER A 39 -16.91 -5.98 -0.22
C SER A 39 -15.67 -6.87 -0.24
N PHE A 40 -15.38 -7.53 -1.37
CA PHE A 40 -14.18 -8.35 -1.53
C PHE A 40 -12.89 -7.53 -1.42
N LEU A 41 -12.82 -6.38 -2.10
CA LEU A 41 -11.65 -5.50 -2.07
C LEU A 41 -11.44 -4.93 -0.67
N ALA A 42 -12.50 -4.43 -0.02
CA ALA A 42 -12.47 -3.91 1.34
C ALA A 42 -12.03 -4.97 2.37
N ALA A 43 -12.54 -6.20 2.25
CA ALA A 43 -12.14 -7.31 3.11
C ALA A 43 -10.65 -7.65 2.95
N ARG A 44 -10.15 -7.70 1.71
CA ARG A 44 -8.72 -7.94 1.43
C ARG A 44 -7.82 -6.81 1.91
N THR A 45 -8.25 -5.57 1.77
CA THR A 45 -7.52 -4.41 2.33
C THR A 45 -7.45 -4.50 3.84
N THR A 46 -8.56 -4.84 4.51
CA THR A 46 -8.62 -4.99 5.97
C THR A 46 -7.76 -6.16 6.48
N GLU A 47 -7.77 -7.31 5.78
CA GLU A 47 -6.88 -8.44 6.08
C GLU A 47 -5.40 -8.04 5.97
N LEU A 48 -5.08 -7.25 4.95
CA LEU A 48 -3.72 -6.77 4.73
C LEU A 48 -3.28 -5.77 5.82
N GLU A 49 -4.13 -4.80 6.16
CA GLU A 49 -3.90 -3.82 7.23
C GLU A 49 -3.67 -4.52 8.59
N THR A 50 -4.56 -5.44 8.95
CA THR A 50 -4.48 -6.20 10.21
C THR A 50 -3.23 -7.08 10.30
N ALA A 51 -2.69 -7.53 9.16
CA ALA A 51 -1.40 -8.23 9.11
C ALA A 51 -0.19 -7.28 9.09
N ALA A 52 -0.34 -6.07 8.56
CA ALA A 52 0.74 -5.10 8.33
C ALA A 52 1.21 -4.39 9.58
N TYR A 53 0.29 -3.75 10.28
CA TYR A 53 0.63 -3.00 11.49
C TYR A 53 1.44 -3.82 12.50
N PRO A 54 1.05 -5.06 12.87
CA PRO A 54 1.86 -5.86 13.79
C PRO A 54 3.19 -6.35 13.18
N ALA A 55 3.28 -6.49 11.85
CA ALA A 55 4.54 -6.86 11.19
C ALA A 55 5.56 -5.73 11.20
N LEU A 56 5.10 -4.52 10.98
CA LEU A 56 5.93 -3.32 10.97
C LEU A 56 6.39 -2.96 12.40
N ASP A 57 5.52 -3.09 13.39
CA ASP A 57 5.87 -2.90 14.80
C ASP A 57 6.90 -3.94 15.28
N GLU A 58 6.68 -5.23 14.95
CA GLU A 58 7.64 -6.29 15.28
C GLU A 58 9.01 -6.07 14.62
N LEU A 59 9.03 -5.59 13.38
CA LEU A 59 10.25 -5.29 12.66
C LEU A 59 10.99 -4.08 13.25
N THR A 60 10.24 -3.07 13.69
CA THR A 60 10.75 -1.89 14.39
C THR A 60 11.36 -2.25 15.74
N SER A 61 10.75 -3.20 16.47
CA SER A 61 11.29 -3.73 17.74
C SER A 61 12.54 -4.60 17.52
N LYS A 62 12.53 -5.44 16.49
CA LYS A 62 13.62 -6.38 16.19
C LYS A 62 13.84 -6.55 14.69
N ILE A 63 14.93 -5.95 14.23
CA ILE A 63 15.43 -6.14 12.86
C ILE A 63 15.97 -7.57 12.73
N SER A 64 15.22 -8.43 12.04
CA SER A 64 15.61 -9.80 11.75
C SER A 64 15.26 -10.16 10.31
N SER A 65 16.03 -11.07 9.70
CA SER A 65 15.77 -11.54 8.32
C SER A 65 14.34 -12.07 8.16
N ARG A 66 13.83 -12.79 9.16
CA ARG A 66 12.45 -13.29 9.18
C ARG A 66 11.41 -12.16 9.14
N ASN A 67 11.62 -11.09 9.90
CA ASN A 67 10.69 -9.96 9.96
C ASN A 67 10.74 -9.13 8.68
N LEU A 68 11.95 -8.92 8.14
CA LEU A 68 12.16 -8.28 6.83
C LEU A 68 11.47 -9.07 5.71
N ASP A 69 11.59 -10.40 5.71
CA ASP A 69 10.89 -11.26 4.74
C ASP A 69 9.37 -11.19 4.90
N ARG A 70 8.86 -11.08 6.14
CA ARG A 70 7.42 -10.93 6.42
C ARG A 70 6.89 -9.62 5.85
N VAL A 71 7.56 -8.50 6.13
CA VAL A 71 7.18 -7.18 5.59
C VAL A 71 7.34 -7.12 4.07
N ARG A 72 8.39 -7.71 3.50
CA ARG A 72 8.58 -7.81 2.04
C ARG A 72 7.45 -8.58 1.36
N LYS A 73 7.01 -9.70 1.91
CA LYS A 73 5.86 -10.46 1.40
C LYS A 73 4.59 -9.64 1.44
N LEU A 74 4.40 -8.89 2.52
CA LEU A 74 3.23 -8.06 2.70
C LEU A 74 3.22 -6.86 1.75
N LYS A 75 4.34 -6.16 1.58
CA LYS A 75 4.53 -5.12 0.57
C LYS A 75 4.23 -5.64 -0.83
N SER A 76 4.70 -6.85 -1.16
CA SER A 76 4.39 -7.47 -2.45
C SER A 76 2.90 -7.79 -2.62
N ALA A 77 2.24 -8.30 -1.58
CA ALA A 77 0.79 -8.54 -1.59
C ALA A 77 -0.01 -7.25 -1.74
N MET A 78 0.43 -6.21 -1.05
CA MET A 78 -0.10 -4.88 -1.14
C MET A 78 -0.02 -4.31 -2.54
N THR A 79 1.16 -4.27 -3.15
CA THR A 79 1.33 -3.72 -4.51
C THR A 79 0.43 -4.44 -5.52
N ARG A 80 0.26 -5.76 -5.40
CA ARG A 80 -0.68 -6.52 -6.23
C ARG A 80 -2.13 -6.12 -6.00
N LEU A 81 -2.54 -5.93 -4.74
CA LEU A 81 -3.92 -5.53 -4.41
C LEU A 81 -4.20 -4.11 -4.91
N THR A 82 -3.28 -3.15 -4.66
CA THR A 82 -3.39 -1.78 -5.17
C THR A 82 -3.55 -1.74 -6.68
N ALA A 83 -2.75 -2.50 -7.44
CA ALA A 83 -2.86 -2.56 -8.90
C ALA A 83 -4.23 -3.12 -9.35
N ARG A 84 -4.80 -4.09 -8.62
CA ARG A 84 -6.14 -4.63 -8.93
C ARG A 84 -7.24 -3.62 -8.64
N VAL A 85 -7.17 -2.91 -7.50
CA VAL A 85 -8.13 -1.87 -7.13
C VAL A 85 -8.07 -0.70 -8.11
N GLN A 86 -6.87 -0.27 -8.49
CA GLN A 86 -6.65 0.74 -9.52
C GLN A 86 -7.31 0.34 -10.83
N LYS A 87 -7.07 -0.88 -11.31
CA LYS A 87 -7.71 -1.32 -12.55
C LYS A 87 -9.24 -1.27 -12.47
N VAL A 88 -9.85 -1.71 -11.37
CA VAL A 88 -11.31 -1.65 -11.23
C VAL A 88 -11.80 -0.20 -11.17
N ARG A 89 -11.08 0.69 -10.50
CA ARG A 89 -11.35 2.13 -10.48
C ARG A 89 -11.30 2.72 -11.88
N ASP A 90 -10.23 2.46 -12.63
CA ASP A 90 -10.00 3.05 -13.95
C ASP A 90 -11.06 2.58 -14.98
N GLU A 91 -11.48 1.31 -14.91
CA GLU A 91 -12.54 0.78 -15.79
C GLU A 91 -13.92 1.35 -15.41
N LEU A 92 -14.15 1.62 -14.12
CA LEU A 92 -15.39 2.26 -13.65
C LEU A 92 -15.41 3.76 -13.98
N GLU A 93 -14.28 4.45 -13.89
CA GLU A 93 -14.09 5.85 -14.32
C GLU A 93 -14.40 5.98 -15.81
N GLN A 94 -13.84 5.08 -16.63
CA GLN A 94 -14.10 5.06 -18.06
C GLN A 94 -15.58 4.84 -18.40
N LEU A 95 -16.27 3.95 -17.66
CA LEU A 95 -17.70 3.73 -17.86
C LEU A 95 -18.55 4.95 -17.46
N LEU A 96 -18.12 5.68 -16.44
CA LEU A 96 -18.83 6.87 -15.93
C LEU A 96 -18.59 8.10 -16.82
N ASP A 97 -17.46 8.15 -17.53
CA ASP A 97 -17.10 9.25 -18.45
C ASP A 97 -17.84 9.19 -19.81
N ASP A 98 -18.41 8.05 -20.21
CA ASP A 98 -19.03 7.83 -21.53
C ASP A 98 -20.53 7.50 -21.44
N ASP A 99 -21.37 8.50 -21.73
CA ASP A 99 -22.84 8.38 -21.75
C ASP A 99 -23.34 7.31 -22.75
N ASP A 100 -22.62 7.07 -23.85
CA ASP A 100 -23.00 6.05 -24.84
C ASP A 100 -22.81 4.64 -24.25
N ASP A 101 -21.72 4.39 -23.52
CA ASP A 101 -21.46 3.12 -22.83
C ASP A 101 -22.49 2.89 -21.71
N MET A 102 -22.88 3.94 -20.98
CA MET A 102 -23.98 3.88 -19.99
C MET A 102 -25.32 3.50 -20.64
N ALA A 103 -25.64 4.07 -21.80
CA ALA A 103 -26.85 3.74 -22.54
C ALA A 103 -26.87 2.28 -23.03
N GLU A 104 -25.72 1.69 -23.36
CA GLU A 104 -25.63 0.29 -23.81
C GLU A 104 -25.99 -0.73 -22.71
N LEU A 105 -25.88 -0.35 -21.43
CA LEU A 105 -26.20 -1.23 -20.28
C LEU A 105 -27.71 -1.48 -20.11
N TYR A 106 -28.58 -0.70 -20.76
CA TYR A 106 -30.04 -0.87 -20.78
C TYR A 106 -30.50 -2.03 -21.68
N LEU A 107 -30.18 -3.26 -21.27
CA LEU A 107 -30.44 -4.47 -22.05
C LEU A 107 -31.94 -4.78 -22.21
N SER A 108 -32.77 -4.47 -21.21
CA SER A 108 -34.23 -4.67 -21.24
C SER A 108 -34.87 -3.91 -22.41
N ARG A 109 -34.43 -2.67 -22.64
CA ARG A 109 -34.88 -1.79 -23.71
C ARG A 109 -34.37 -2.25 -25.08
N LYS A 110 -33.12 -2.70 -25.15
CA LYS A 110 -32.53 -3.23 -26.39
C LYS A 110 -33.28 -4.48 -26.89
N LEU A 111 -33.70 -5.35 -25.98
CA LEU A 111 -34.49 -6.54 -26.31
C LEU A 111 -35.90 -6.21 -26.82
N SER A 112 -36.57 -5.21 -26.25
CA SER A 112 -37.92 -4.79 -26.68
C SER A 112 -37.91 -4.04 -28.02
N SER A 113 -36.87 -3.24 -28.27
CA SER A 113 -36.62 -2.60 -29.57
C SER A 113 -36.29 -3.63 -30.66
N ALA A 114 -35.46 -4.63 -30.36
CA ALA A 114 -35.17 -5.73 -31.28
C ALA A 114 -36.40 -6.60 -31.59
N SER A 115 -37.28 -6.79 -30.61
CA SER A 115 -38.53 -7.56 -30.79
C SER A 115 -39.54 -6.83 -31.69
N SER A 116 -39.55 -5.49 -31.68
CA SER A 116 -40.43 -4.67 -32.54
C SER A 116 -39.94 -4.57 -33.99
N ALA A 117 -38.68 -4.92 -34.27
CA ALA A 117 -38.13 -4.99 -35.64
C ALA A 117 -38.39 -6.34 -36.35
N SER A 118 -39.01 -7.32 -35.67
CA SER A 118 -39.25 -8.66 -36.22
C SER A 118 -40.65 -8.90 -36.82
N SER A 119 -41.52 -7.89 -36.90
CA SER A 119 -42.78 -7.99 -37.63
C SER A 119 -42.72 -7.37 -39.04
N SER A 120 -41.88 -7.92 -39.92
CA SER A 120 -42.18 -8.05 -41.36
C SER A 120 -41.08 -8.83 -42.11
N PRO A 121 -41.33 -10.08 -42.55
CA PRO A 121 -40.61 -10.67 -43.67
C PRO A 121 -41.50 -10.53 -44.91
N ASN A 122 -41.30 -9.48 -45.69
CA ASN A 122 -41.71 -9.53 -47.09
C ASN A 122 -40.77 -8.71 -47.98
N CYS A 123 -39.63 -9.32 -48.29
CA CYS A 123 -38.86 -9.00 -49.48
C CYS A 123 -39.69 -9.39 -50.70
N TYR A 124 -40.42 -8.44 -51.29
CA TYR A 124 -40.79 -8.53 -52.71
C TYR A 124 -40.38 -7.27 -53.45
N LEU A 125 -39.53 -7.52 -54.44
CA LEU A 125 -39.11 -6.63 -55.48
C LEU A 125 -40.28 -6.45 -56.47
N THR A 126 -40.87 -5.25 -56.57
CA THR A 126 -41.62 -4.87 -57.78
C THR A 126 -41.61 -3.35 -58.00
N SER A 127 -40.96 -2.96 -59.12
CA SER A 127 -41.01 -1.76 -59.97
C SER A 127 -41.75 -0.46 -59.60
N PRO A 128 -41.30 0.68 -60.19
CA PRO A 128 -41.60 2.03 -59.70
C PRO A 128 -42.93 2.55 -60.24
N ASN A 129 -43.73 3.18 -59.37
CA ASN A 129 -44.75 4.12 -59.83
C ASN A 129 -44.73 5.41 -58.99
N ILE A 130 -44.81 6.48 -59.75
CA ILE A 130 -44.95 7.89 -59.46
C ILE A 130 -46.08 8.19 -58.45
N GLY A 131 -45.82 9.10 -57.52
CA GLY A 131 -46.85 10.02 -57.02
C GLY A 131 -47.03 10.12 -55.50
N SER A 132 -46.81 11.34 -55.00
CA SER A 132 -47.44 11.97 -53.83
C SER A 132 -46.76 11.88 -52.46
N LYS A 133 -46.42 13.10 -52.01
CA LYS A 133 -46.20 13.60 -50.65
C LYS A 133 -47.25 13.09 -49.66
N ILE A 134 -46.84 12.81 -48.42
CA ILE A 134 -47.41 13.35 -47.17
C ILE A 134 -46.47 12.98 -46.01
N SER A 135 -45.99 14.01 -45.35
CA SER A 135 -45.29 13.98 -44.08
C SER A 135 -46.18 13.39 -42.99
N ARG A 136 -45.73 12.33 -42.31
CA ARG A 136 -46.21 11.99 -40.97
C ARG A 136 -45.23 11.05 -40.27
N ALA A 137 -44.15 11.59 -39.71
CA ALA A 137 -43.32 10.92 -38.73
C ALA A 137 -42.56 11.97 -37.90
N SER A 138 -43.27 12.64 -36.99
CA SER A 138 -42.63 13.56 -36.04
C SER A 138 -43.45 13.67 -34.76
N ARG A 139 -43.84 12.54 -34.14
CA ARG A 139 -44.46 12.54 -32.80
C ARG A 139 -44.16 11.33 -31.91
N ALA A 140 -43.26 10.42 -32.31
CA ALA A 140 -42.89 9.28 -31.47
C ALA A 140 -41.56 9.47 -30.70
N SER A 141 -40.80 10.53 -30.98
CA SER A 141 -39.40 10.64 -30.53
C SER A 141 -39.15 11.58 -29.35
N LEU A 142 -40.19 12.19 -28.74
CA LEU A 142 -39.99 13.20 -27.67
C LEU A 142 -40.34 12.67 -26.27
N ALA A 143 -41.14 11.60 -26.16
CA ALA A 143 -41.48 10.99 -24.87
C ALA A 143 -40.46 9.92 -24.45
N THR A 144 -39.76 9.30 -25.40
CA THR A 144 -38.69 8.33 -25.10
C THR A 144 -37.39 9.00 -24.66
N ALA A 145 -37.03 10.15 -25.22
CA ALA A 145 -35.80 10.87 -24.85
C ALA A 145 -35.81 11.39 -23.40
N ARG A 146 -37.00 11.72 -22.86
CA ARG A 146 -37.13 12.19 -21.46
C ARG A 146 -37.08 11.09 -20.42
N GLY A 147 -37.42 9.85 -20.78
CA GLY A 147 -37.20 8.70 -19.90
C GLY A 147 -35.73 8.29 -19.89
N ASP A 148 -35.09 8.36 -21.06
CA ASP A 148 -33.67 8.03 -21.27
C ASP A 148 -32.74 8.83 -20.33
N GLU A 149 -32.95 10.15 -20.20
CA GLU A 149 -32.14 11.01 -19.32
C GLU A 149 -32.32 10.69 -17.82
N ASN A 150 -33.54 10.40 -17.36
CA ASN A 150 -33.80 10.12 -15.94
C ASN A 150 -33.26 8.76 -15.53
N ASP A 151 -33.36 7.76 -16.40
CA ASP A 151 -32.82 6.44 -16.10
C ASP A 151 -31.28 6.50 -16.07
N VAL A 152 -30.64 7.15 -17.07
CA VAL A 152 -29.18 7.31 -17.11
C VAL A 152 -28.67 8.01 -15.84
N GLU A 153 -29.37 9.02 -15.35
CA GLU A 153 -29.03 9.71 -14.09
C GLU A 153 -29.13 8.78 -12.86
N GLU A 154 -30.09 7.84 -12.83
CA GLU A 154 -30.18 6.80 -11.77
C GLU A 154 -28.98 5.85 -11.79
N LEU A 155 -28.58 5.39 -12.98
CA LEU A 155 -27.40 4.54 -13.16
C LEU A 155 -26.10 5.28 -12.78
N GLU A 156 -25.97 6.54 -13.20
CA GLU A 156 -24.84 7.40 -12.87
C GLU A 156 -24.70 7.53 -11.35
N MET A 157 -25.78 7.84 -10.63
CA MET A 157 -25.77 7.91 -9.16
C MET A 157 -25.31 6.60 -8.50
N LEU A 158 -25.73 5.44 -9.03
CA LEU A 158 -25.30 4.13 -8.53
C LEU A 158 -23.80 3.90 -8.76
N LEU A 159 -23.32 4.13 -9.98
CA LEU A 159 -21.91 3.95 -10.34
C LEU A 159 -21.00 4.91 -9.55
N GLU A 160 -21.41 6.16 -9.38
CA GLU A 160 -20.69 7.18 -8.61
C GLU A 160 -20.51 6.75 -7.15
N ALA A 161 -21.54 6.18 -6.52
CA ALA A 161 -21.47 5.69 -5.14
C ALA A 161 -20.43 4.57 -4.99
N TYR A 162 -20.40 3.62 -5.94
CA TYR A 162 -19.40 2.55 -5.94
C TYR A 162 -18.00 3.04 -6.32
N PHE A 163 -17.90 4.02 -7.23
CA PHE A 163 -16.62 4.66 -7.57
C PHE A 163 -15.99 5.30 -6.35
N MET A 164 -16.78 6.06 -5.58
CA MET A 164 -16.33 6.66 -4.32
C MET A 164 -15.91 5.60 -3.29
N GLN A 165 -16.60 4.46 -3.21
CA GLN A 165 -16.24 3.37 -2.31
C GLN A 165 -14.91 2.70 -2.69
N ILE A 166 -14.67 2.48 -3.99
CA ILE A 166 -13.42 1.93 -4.51
C ILE A 166 -12.28 2.93 -4.28
N ASP A 167 -12.51 4.22 -4.53
CA ASP A 167 -11.51 5.27 -4.30
C ASP A 167 -11.13 5.38 -2.81
N SER A 168 -12.11 5.30 -1.92
CA SER A 168 -11.87 5.20 -0.47
C SER A 168 -10.98 3.99 -0.11
N THR A 169 -11.25 2.83 -0.74
CA THR A 169 -10.45 1.62 -0.54
C THR A 169 -9.02 1.79 -1.08
N LEU A 170 -8.86 2.45 -2.22
CA LEU A 170 -7.57 2.79 -2.81
C LEU A 170 -6.79 3.73 -1.89
N ASN A 171 -7.43 4.78 -1.36
CA ASN A 171 -6.79 5.73 -0.46
C ASN A 171 -6.27 5.05 0.81
N ARG A 172 -7.06 4.15 1.42
CA ARG A 172 -6.60 3.31 2.55
C ARG A 172 -5.35 2.50 2.21
N LEU A 173 -5.34 1.87 1.02
CA LEU A 173 -4.15 1.18 0.54
C LEU A 173 -2.98 2.15 0.35
N THR A 174 -3.17 3.32 -0.25
CA THR A 174 -2.09 4.31 -0.41
C THR A 174 -1.49 4.71 0.94
N THR A 175 -2.31 5.00 1.95
CA THR A 175 -1.82 5.31 3.31
C THR A 175 -1.04 4.16 3.93
N LEU A 176 -1.50 2.92 3.78
CA LEU A 176 -0.75 1.75 4.26
C LEU A 176 0.62 1.63 3.56
N ARG A 177 0.73 2.12 2.32
CA ARG A 177 1.93 1.98 1.48
C ARG A 177 3.00 2.91 1.99
N GLU A 178 2.59 4.16 2.17
CA GLU A 178 3.41 5.20 2.77
C GLU A 178 3.92 4.73 4.13
N TYR A 179 3.06 4.15 4.97
CA TYR A 179 3.48 3.61 6.27
C TYR A 179 4.52 2.47 6.18
N ILE A 180 4.38 1.56 5.20
CA ILE A 180 5.37 0.50 4.94
C ILE A 180 6.69 1.09 4.43
N ASP A 181 6.62 2.04 3.49
CA ASP A 181 7.79 2.69 2.88
C ASP A 181 8.55 3.52 3.94
N ASP A 182 7.85 4.29 4.77
CA ASP A 182 8.41 5.04 5.91
C ASP A 182 9.13 4.10 6.91
N THR A 183 8.54 2.94 7.19
CA THR A 183 9.15 1.95 8.07
C THR A 183 10.41 1.35 7.44
N GLU A 184 10.41 1.09 6.13
CA GLU A 184 11.59 0.60 5.40
C GLU A 184 12.74 1.61 5.45
N ASP A 185 12.46 2.88 5.23
CA ASP A 185 13.44 3.96 5.32
C ASP A 185 14.00 4.10 6.74
N TYR A 186 13.14 4.03 7.76
CA TYR A 186 13.56 4.03 9.15
C TYR A 186 14.51 2.85 9.48
N ILE A 187 14.19 1.65 8.99
CA ILE A 187 15.05 0.47 9.20
C ILE A 187 16.38 0.61 8.46
N ASN A 188 16.37 1.17 7.24
CA ASN A 188 17.60 1.42 6.50
C ASN A 188 18.52 2.36 7.28
N ILE A 189 17.98 3.44 7.86
CA ILE A 189 18.73 4.35 8.74
C ILE A 189 19.29 3.60 9.96
N GLN A 190 18.50 2.74 10.61
CA GLN A 190 18.99 1.95 11.75
C GLN A 190 20.10 0.96 11.38
N LEU A 191 19.96 0.28 10.24
CA LEU A 191 20.97 -0.66 9.75
C LEU A 191 22.28 0.05 9.43
N ASP A 192 22.22 1.23 8.84
CA ASP A 192 23.41 2.04 8.57
C ASP A 192 24.05 2.56 9.86
N ASN A 193 23.25 2.90 10.87
CA ASN A 193 23.78 3.23 12.20
C ASN A 193 24.52 2.04 12.84
N HIS A 194 23.95 0.84 12.78
CA HIS A 194 24.61 -0.37 13.29
C HIS A 194 25.90 -0.71 12.52
N ARG A 195 25.90 -0.57 11.19
CA ARG A 195 27.11 -0.72 10.37
C ARG A 195 28.17 0.29 10.78
N ASN A 196 27.78 1.54 11.00
CA ASN A 196 28.69 2.59 11.44
C ASN A 196 29.31 2.26 12.82
N GLN A 197 28.53 1.73 13.76
CA GLN A 197 29.04 1.24 15.04
C GLN A 197 30.03 0.09 14.89
N LEU A 198 29.77 -0.86 13.97
CA LEU A 198 30.70 -1.96 13.70
C LEU A 198 32.02 -1.47 13.12
N ILE A 199 31.98 -0.54 12.16
CA ILE A 199 33.19 0.08 11.58
C ILE A 199 34.00 0.79 12.67
N GLN A 200 33.31 1.48 13.59
CA GLN A 200 33.95 2.11 14.73
C GLN A 200 34.64 1.08 15.63
N LEU A 201 33.97 -0.01 16.01
CA LEU A 201 34.57 -1.06 16.84
C LEU A 201 35.77 -1.73 16.15
N GLU A 202 35.68 -1.98 14.86
CA GLU A 202 36.78 -2.52 14.06
C GLU A 202 37.99 -1.59 14.07
N LEU A 203 37.78 -0.28 13.92
CA LEU A 203 38.85 0.71 13.98
C LEU A 203 39.55 0.72 15.34
N VAL A 204 38.79 0.62 16.44
CA VAL A 204 39.34 0.52 17.80
C VAL A 204 40.17 -0.74 17.97
N LEU A 205 39.63 -1.90 17.56
CA LEU A 205 40.33 -3.19 17.66
C LEU A 205 41.59 -3.24 16.80
N SER A 206 41.53 -2.71 15.59
CA SER A 206 42.68 -2.63 14.67
C SER A 206 43.78 -1.74 15.25
N SER A 207 43.44 -0.54 15.74
CA SER A 207 44.40 0.34 16.39
C SER A 207 45.05 -0.31 17.62
N GLY A 208 44.26 -0.97 18.46
CA GLY A 208 44.78 -1.70 19.62
C GLY A 208 45.70 -2.86 19.24
N THR A 209 45.40 -3.56 18.15
CA THR A 209 46.23 -4.65 17.61
C THR A 209 47.57 -4.13 17.10
N VAL A 210 47.57 -3.01 16.37
CA VAL A 210 48.80 -2.36 15.89
C VAL A 210 49.68 -1.94 17.08
N CYS A 211 49.12 -1.28 18.09
CA CYS A 211 49.87 -0.89 19.29
C CYS A 211 50.44 -2.11 20.05
N SER A 212 49.65 -3.17 20.18
CA SER A 212 50.08 -4.42 20.84
C SER A 212 51.18 -5.14 20.07
N ALA A 213 51.14 -5.10 18.73
CA ALA A 213 52.18 -5.66 17.87
C ALA A 213 53.52 -4.93 18.03
N PHE A 214 53.50 -3.58 18.07
CA PHE A 214 54.69 -2.79 18.34
C PHE A 214 55.28 -3.07 19.73
N TYR A 215 54.44 -3.13 20.76
CA TYR A 215 54.87 -3.49 22.11
C TYR A 215 55.49 -4.90 22.15
N SER A 216 54.85 -5.87 21.51
CA SER A 216 55.31 -7.26 21.44
C SER A 216 56.63 -7.40 20.67
N LEU A 217 56.84 -6.61 19.62
CA LEU A 217 58.09 -6.58 18.87
C LEU A 217 59.25 -6.11 19.75
N VAL A 218 59.05 -5.02 20.50
CA VAL A 218 60.07 -4.52 21.44
C VAL A 218 60.31 -5.55 22.55
N ALA A 219 59.26 -6.06 23.18
CA ALA A 219 59.38 -7.08 24.21
C ALA A 219 60.07 -8.35 23.69
N GLY A 220 59.81 -8.73 22.43
CA GLY A 220 60.43 -9.88 21.76
C GLY A 220 61.93 -9.69 21.52
N ILE A 221 62.36 -8.55 20.96
CA ILE A 221 63.78 -8.24 20.74
C ILE A 221 64.57 -8.34 22.05
N PHE A 222 64.03 -7.80 23.14
CA PHE A 222 64.67 -7.84 24.46
C PHE A 222 64.44 -9.14 25.24
N GLY A 223 63.48 -9.96 24.83
CA GLY A 223 63.24 -11.30 25.36
C GLY A 223 64.18 -12.36 24.78
N MET A 224 64.97 -12.02 23.76
CA MET A 224 65.97 -12.91 23.18
C MET A 224 67.21 -13.00 24.08
N ASN A 225 67.72 -14.22 24.29
CA ASN A 225 68.89 -14.52 25.12
C ASN A 225 70.22 -14.15 24.42
N ILE A 226 70.38 -12.88 24.04
CA ILE A 226 71.59 -12.35 23.42
C ILE A 226 72.39 -11.60 24.51
N PRO A 227 73.70 -11.86 24.69
CA PRO A 227 74.50 -11.15 25.67
C PRO A 227 74.71 -9.70 25.23
N TYR A 228 73.94 -8.78 25.81
CA TYR A 228 74.10 -7.34 25.61
C TYR A 228 75.17 -6.76 26.54
N THR A 229 76.01 -5.86 26.03
CA THR A 229 77.13 -5.25 26.76
C THR A 229 76.71 -4.37 27.96
N TRP A 230 75.42 -4.06 28.11
CA TRP A 230 74.85 -3.24 29.19
C TRP A 230 74.17 -4.09 30.28
N ASN A 231 74.25 -5.42 30.19
CA ASN A 231 73.67 -6.33 31.18
C ASN A 231 74.51 -6.40 32.48
N ASP A 232 75.80 -6.07 32.40
CA ASP A 232 76.67 -5.97 33.57
C ASP A 232 76.37 -4.64 34.31
N ASN A 233 75.88 -4.75 35.56
CA ASN A 233 75.51 -3.67 36.49
C ASN A 233 74.23 -2.84 36.19
N HIS A 234 73.49 -3.04 35.10
CA HIS A 234 72.32 -2.19 34.75
C HIS A 234 70.99 -2.93 34.57
N GLY A 235 70.61 -3.79 35.52
CA GLY A 235 69.34 -4.55 35.51
C GLY A 235 68.05 -3.71 35.50
N TYR A 236 68.13 -2.39 35.72
CA TYR A 236 66.99 -1.47 35.63
C TYR A 236 66.64 -1.07 34.19
N MET A 237 67.58 -1.15 33.24
CA MET A 237 67.39 -0.63 31.88
C MET A 237 66.28 -1.36 31.11
N PHE A 238 66.17 -2.67 31.30
CA PHE A 238 65.08 -3.46 30.72
C PHE A 238 63.70 -2.98 31.19
N LYS A 239 63.54 -2.71 32.50
CA LYS A 239 62.28 -2.19 33.05
C LYS A 239 61.92 -0.83 32.47
N TYR A 240 62.92 0.07 32.35
CA TYR A 240 62.70 1.39 31.75
C TYR A 240 62.29 1.30 30.28
N VAL A 241 62.91 0.43 29.48
CA VAL A 241 62.56 0.25 28.07
C VAL A 241 61.13 -0.27 27.92
N VAL A 242 60.72 -1.27 28.72
CA VAL A 242 59.36 -1.83 28.68
C VAL A 242 58.30 -0.80 29.11
N ILE A 243 58.56 -0.04 30.17
CA ILE A 243 57.63 1.02 30.64
C ILE A 243 57.52 2.14 29.61
N LEU A 244 58.66 2.58 29.03
CA LEU A 244 58.68 3.64 28.03
C LEU A 244 57.95 3.25 26.75
N THR A 245 58.19 2.03 26.24
CA THR A 245 57.52 1.57 25.02
C THR A 245 56.04 1.30 25.25
N GLY A 246 55.65 0.79 26.42
CA GLY A 246 54.25 0.71 26.84
C GLY A 246 53.57 2.09 26.87
N ALA A 247 54.23 3.10 27.46
CA ALA A 247 53.72 4.47 27.51
C ALA A 247 53.57 5.08 26.11
N ILE A 248 54.55 4.89 25.22
CA ILE A 248 54.49 5.35 23.82
C ILE A 248 53.32 4.67 23.09
N CYS A 249 53.10 3.38 23.28
CA CYS A 249 51.98 2.66 22.66
C CYS A 249 50.62 3.22 23.12
N VAL A 250 50.46 3.51 24.41
CA VAL A 250 49.23 4.13 24.95
C VAL A 250 49.02 5.53 24.39
N ILE A 251 50.08 6.34 24.27
CA ILE A 251 50.01 7.69 23.68
C ILE A 251 49.62 7.63 22.20
N LEU A 252 50.19 6.69 21.44
CA LEU A 252 49.85 6.51 20.03
C LEU A 252 48.40 6.05 19.87
N PHE A 253 47.93 5.13 20.72
CA PHE A 253 46.54 4.68 20.71
C PHE A 253 45.57 5.84 21.00
N THR A 254 45.83 6.64 22.04
CA THR A 254 44.96 7.80 22.37
C THR A 254 45.00 8.88 21.28
N PHE A 255 46.16 9.10 20.65
CA PHE A 255 46.29 10.01 19.52
C PHE A 255 45.45 9.54 18.32
N ILE A 256 45.54 8.26 17.94
CA ILE A 256 44.75 7.67 16.85
C ILE A 256 43.25 7.80 17.15
N MET A 257 42.85 7.49 18.37
CA MET A 257 41.45 7.59 18.82
C MET A 257 40.94 9.04 18.80
N SER A 258 41.74 10.00 19.26
CA SER A 258 41.42 11.42 19.24
C SER A 258 41.26 11.95 17.81
N HIS A 259 42.17 11.56 16.91
CA HIS A 259 42.10 11.93 15.51
C HIS A 259 40.89 11.31 14.80
N ALA A 260 40.54 10.05 15.13
CA ALA A 260 39.34 9.39 14.61
C ALA A 260 38.04 10.08 15.08
N ARG A 261 38.01 10.56 16.35
CA ARG A 261 36.91 11.37 16.87
C ARG A 261 36.80 12.74 16.20
N TYR A 262 37.93 13.43 16.03
CA TYR A 262 37.94 14.77 15.43
C TYR A 262 37.47 14.77 13.97
N LYS A 263 37.73 13.70 13.21
CA LYS A 263 37.23 13.54 11.84
C LYS A 263 35.75 13.14 11.73
N GLY A 264 35.04 12.98 12.85
CA GLY A 264 33.61 12.65 12.85
C GLY A 264 33.28 11.22 12.41
N LEU A 265 34.27 10.32 12.29
CA LEU A 265 34.04 8.89 12.03
C LEU A 265 33.46 8.17 13.24
N VAL A 266 33.68 8.73 14.43
CA VAL A 266 33.12 8.25 15.69
C VAL A 266 31.99 9.22 16.03
N GLY A 267 30.75 8.78 15.88
CA GLY A 267 29.58 9.60 16.20
C GLY A 267 29.67 10.16 17.62
N SER A 268 29.31 11.44 17.75
CA SER A 268 28.81 11.97 19.03
C SER A 268 27.44 11.39 19.34
#